data_AF-A0A7S2AL95-F1
#
_entry.id   AF-A0A7S2AL95-F1
#
_cell.length_a   1.000
_cell.length_b   1.000
_cell.length_c   1.000
_cell.angle_alpha   90.00
_cell.angle_beta   90.00
_cell.angle_gamma   90.00
#
_symmetry.space_group_name_H-M   'P 1'
#
loop_
_entity.id
_entity.type
_entity.pdbx_description
1 polymer ?
#
loop_
_entity_poly.entity_id
_entity_poly.type
_entity_poly.pdbx_seq_one_letter_code
_entity_poly.pdbx_strand_id
1 'polypeptide(L)'
;MVSEYMGDYSEYTHDWYVVQGEAVMVTMAIQIFAPHGYPLLKAIVLQPFTRWLKVKTGSAVTQTQLNEAFEGGEFEIDTRYAFILNFTFIVLFYGGGIPVLYLFAMLNFFITYCVDKLLVVRYLDQPPMYDSALAASFSKLLPMAVILHIGNTGFMFSNGEILRSNPFNENLSYLLNQIPTVGPWSYLNWFAGRFLTRWNNVLITFTLIVYIIMLLFYNQLKKLAYVQNLLVALGLKFLATESEITLR
;
A
#
# COMPACT_ATOMS: atom_id res chain seq x y z
N MET A 1 -33.92 -3.40 -8.26
CA MET A 1 -32.92 -4.45 -8.01
C MET A 1 -31.47 -4.02 -8.30
N VAL A 2 -31.18 -3.13 -9.26
CA VAL A 2 -29.80 -2.62 -9.46
C VAL A 2 -29.42 -1.46 -8.52
N SER A 3 -30.40 -0.73 -7.98
CA SER A 3 -30.17 0.42 -7.07
C SER A 3 -29.78 0.02 -5.64
N GLU A 4 -29.98 -1.23 -5.24
CA GLU A 4 -29.69 -1.73 -3.89
C GLU A 4 -28.19 -2.06 -3.73
N TYR A 5 -27.50 -2.39 -4.83
CA TYR A 5 -26.06 -2.66 -4.85
C TYR A 5 -25.18 -1.41 -4.88
N MET A 6 -25.77 -0.22 -5.09
CA MET A 6 -25.04 1.05 -5.01
C MET A 6 -25.01 1.65 -3.60
N GLY A 7 -25.61 0.95 -2.63
CA GLY A 7 -25.15 0.96 -1.25
C GLY A 7 -24.94 2.33 -0.64
N ASP A 8 -26.01 2.99 -0.22
CA ASP A 8 -25.91 4.17 0.63
C ASP A 8 -25.49 3.75 2.05
N TYR A 9 -24.23 3.33 2.19
CA TYR A 9 -23.65 2.93 3.46
C TYR A 9 -22.98 4.13 4.10
N SER A 10 -23.63 4.71 5.11
CA SER A 10 -23.00 5.72 5.96
C SER A 10 -21.98 5.12 6.93
N GLU A 11 -21.97 3.78 7.10
CA GLU A 11 -21.14 3.05 8.06
C GLU A 11 -20.72 1.66 7.53
N TYR A 12 -19.67 1.10 8.11
CA TYR A 12 -19.23 -0.28 7.89
C TYR A 12 -20.18 -1.25 8.60
N THR A 13 -21.35 -1.54 8.01
CA THR A 13 -22.34 -2.52 8.53
C THR A 13 -22.01 -3.95 8.08
N HIS A 14 -22.73 -4.93 8.61
CA HIS A 14 -22.63 -6.32 8.14
C HIS A 14 -22.80 -6.41 6.60
N ASP A 15 -23.81 -5.73 6.06
CA ASP A 15 -24.11 -5.77 4.63
C ASP A 15 -23.01 -5.09 3.79
N TRP A 16 -22.32 -4.09 4.35
CA TRP A 16 -21.15 -3.50 3.70
C TRP A 16 -20.04 -4.54 3.52
N TYR A 17 -19.77 -5.37 4.54
CA TYR A 17 -18.75 -6.41 4.44
C TYR A 17 -19.12 -7.49 3.43
N VAL A 18 -20.41 -7.83 3.34
CA VAL A 18 -20.92 -8.82 2.39
C VAL A 18 -20.75 -8.35 0.95
N VAL A 19 -21.03 -7.07 0.65
CA VAL A 19 -21.01 -6.59 -0.75
C VAL A 19 -19.67 -5.93 -1.10
N GLN A 20 -19.28 -4.89 -0.37
CA GLN A 20 -18.08 -4.09 -0.67
C GLN A 20 -16.81 -4.78 -0.14
N GLY A 21 -16.88 -5.35 1.06
CA GLY A 21 -15.77 -6.11 1.64
C GLY A 21 -15.39 -7.30 0.76
N GLU A 22 -16.39 -8.06 0.27
CA GLU A 22 -16.18 -9.15 -0.70
C GLU A 22 -15.55 -8.64 -1.99
N ALA A 23 -16.09 -7.57 -2.59
CA ALA A 23 -15.54 -7.00 -3.82
C ALA A 23 -14.07 -6.57 -3.66
N VAL A 24 -13.70 -5.98 -2.52
CA VAL A 24 -12.31 -5.63 -2.19
C VAL A 24 -11.46 -6.90 -2.11
N MET A 25 -11.91 -7.94 -1.39
CA MET A 25 -11.16 -9.20 -1.28
C MET A 25 -10.96 -9.88 -2.64
N VAL A 26 -12.00 -9.97 -3.47
CA VAL A 26 -11.92 -10.55 -4.81
C VAL A 26 -10.95 -9.77 -5.69
N THR A 27 -11.04 -8.43 -5.66
CA THR A 27 -10.14 -7.56 -6.43
C THR A 27 -8.69 -7.76 -6.01
N MET A 28 -8.43 -7.81 -4.71
CA MET A 28 -7.07 -8.01 -4.17
C MET A 28 -6.54 -9.41 -4.49
N ALA A 29 -7.37 -10.45 -4.43
CA ALA A 29 -6.99 -11.80 -4.84
C ALA A 29 -6.59 -11.87 -6.32
N ILE A 30 -7.32 -11.16 -7.21
CA ILE A 30 -6.96 -11.06 -8.63
C ILE A 30 -5.63 -10.30 -8.80
N GLN A 31 -5.42 -9.21 -8.06
CA GLN A 31 -4.19 -8.41 -8.12
C GLN A 31 -2.93 -9.18 -7.70
N ILE A 32 -3.05 -10.28 -6.94
CA ILE A 32 -1.91 -11.15 -6.63
C ILE A 32 -1.32 -11.78 -7.90
N PHE A 33 -2.14 -12.08 -8.91
CA PHE A 33 -1.71 -12.82 -10.10
C PHE A 33 -1.66 -11.95 -11.35
N ALA A 34 -2.55 -10.95 -11.45
CA ALA A 34 -2.68 -10.09 -12.61
C ALA A 34 -1.36 -9.46 -13.13
N PRO A 35 -0.50 -8.84 -12.29
CA PRO A 35 0.73 -8.21 -12.76
C PRO A 35 1.79 -9.22 -13.24
N HIS A 36 1.60 -10.52 -13.00
CA HIS A 36 2.52 -11.58 -13.42
C HIS A 36 2.08 -12.27 -14.73
N GLY A 37 0.79 -12.21 -15.06
CA GLY A 37 0.23 -12.92 -16.21
C GLY A 37 0.92 -12.56 -17.53
N TYR A 38 0.91 -11.28 -17.90
CA TYR A 38 1.52 -10.83 -19.16
C TYR A 38 3.04 -11.02 -19.20
N PRO A 39 3.83 -10.63 -18.19
CA PRO A 39 5.28 -10.85 -18.19
C PRO A 39 5.67 -12.33 -18.32
N LEU A 40 4.97 -13.23 -17.62
CA LEU A 40 5.22 -14.68 -17.73
C LEU A 40 4.82 -15.23 -19.10
N LEU A 41 3.66 -14.83 -19.63
CA LEU A 41 3.21 -15.20 -20.98
C LEU A 41 4.21 -14.73 -22.05
N LYS A 42 4.69 -13.48 -21.93
CA LYS A 42 5.70 -12.90 -22.82
C LYS A 42 7.00 -13.71 -22.77
N ALA A 43 7.51 -13.98 -21.56
CA ALA A 43 8.79 -14.65 -21.34
C ALA A 43 8.78 -16.14 -21.72
N ILE A 44 7.74 -16.88 -21.33
CA ILE A 44 7.71 -18.35 -21.43
C ILE A 44 7.13 -18.81 -22.77
N VAL A 45 6.19 -18.07 -23.35
CA VAL A 45 5.44 -18.51 -24.54
C VAL A 45 5.75 -17.64 -25.74
N LEU A 46 5.51 -16.32 -25.65
CA LEU A 46 5.56 -15.45 -26.82
C LEU A 46 6.99 -15.27 -27.34
N GLN A 47 7.97 -14.99 -26.47
CA GLN A 47 9.37 -14.80 -26.88
C GLN A 47 9.98 -16.06 -27.52
N PRO A 48 9.85 -17.27 -26.94
CA PRO A 48 10.35 -18.47 -27.60
C PRO A 48 9.64 -18.76 -28.93
N PHE A 49 8.32 -18.52 -29.00
CA PHE A 49 7.56 -18.71 -30.23
C PHE A 49 7.97 -17.73 -31.33
N THR A 50 8.14 -16.45 -31.02
CA THR A 50 8.59 -15.45 -32.00
C THR A 50 10.03 -15.71 -32.47
N ARG A 51 10.92 -16.12 -31.57
CA ARG A 51 12.28 -16.59 -31.91
C ARG A 51 12.23 -17.76 -32.88
N TRP A 52 11.46 -18.79 -32.55
CA TRP A 52 11.30 -19.96 -33.42
C TRP A 52 10.73 -19.59 -34.79
N LEU A 53 9.69 -18.74 -34.82
CA LEU A 53 9.08 -18.30 -36.07
C LEU A 53 10.09 -17.54 -36.94
N LYS A 54 10.80 -16.56 -36.39
CA LYS A 54 11.82 -15.77 -37.11
C LYS A 54 12.94 -16.64 -37.68
N VAL A 55 13.40 -17.64 -36.93
CA VAL A 55 14.42 -18.60 -37.39
C VAL A 55 13.86 -19.51 -38.49
N LYS A 56 12.64 -20.02 -38.32
CA LYS A 56 12.02 -20.95 -39.27
C LYS A 56 11.67 -20.30 -40.62
N THR A 57 11.18 -19.06 -40.59
CA THR A 57 10.78 -18.33 -41.82
C THR A 57 11.97 -17.62 -42.48
N GLY A 58 13.12 -17.51 -41.80
CA GLY A 58 14.25 -16.73 -42.27
C GLY A 58 13.95 -15.23 -42.36
N SER A 59 12.96 -14.73 -41.62
CA SER A 59 12.52 -13.33 -41.72
C SER A 59 13.49 -12.33 -41.08
N ALA A 60 14.45 -12.80 -40.28
CA ALA A 60 15.55 -11.98 -39.76
C ALA A 60 16.71 -12.00 -40.77
N VAL A 61 16.74 -10.99 -41.65
CA VAL A 61 17.71 -10.89 -42.76
C VAL A 61 19.04 -10.31 -42.27
N THR A 62 19.01 -9.41 -41.29
CA THR A 62 20.20 -8.76 -40.74
C THR A 62 20.57 -9.32 -39.36
N GLN A 63 21.85 -9.21 -39.00
CA GLN A 63 22.31 -9.59 -37.66
C GLN A 63 21.59 -8.79 -36.56
N THR A 64 21.26 -7.52 -36.81
CA THR A 64 20.48 -6.69 -35.88
C THR A 64 19.10 -7.28 -35.62
N GLN A 65 18.37 -7.67 -36.67
CA GLN A 65 17.03 -8.27 -36.53
C GLN A 65 17.05 -9.63 -35.81
N LEU A 66 18.17 -10.35 -35.93
CA LEU A 66 18.40 -11.60 -35.20
C LEU A 66 18.68 -11.30 -33.72
N ASN A 67 19.58 -10.36 -33.42
CA ASN A 67 19.88 -9.96 -32.03
C ASN A 67 18.62 -9.48 -31.30
N GLU A 68 17.83 -8.59 -31.91
CA GLU A 68 16.54 -8.12 -31.35
C GLU A 68 15.55 -9.26 -31.09
N ALA A 69 15.63 -10.37 -31.83
CA ALA A 69 14.79 -11.54 -31.55
C ALA A 69 15.22 -12.29 -30.29
N PHE A 70 16.52 -12.28 -30.00
CA PHE A 70 17.14 -13.02 -28.90
C PHE A 70 17.40 -12.17 -27.64
N GLU A 71 17.36 -10.86 -27.76
CA GLU A 71 17.38 -9.93 -26.62
C GLU A 71 16.18 -10.19 -25.69
N GLY A 72 16.42 -9.95 -24.41
CA GLY A 72 15.41 -9.94 -23.37
C GLY A 72 14.53 -8.71 -23.50
N GLY A 73 13.46 -8.66 -22.71
CA GLY A 73 12.71 -7.40 -22.58
C GLY A 73 13.36 -6.49 -21.55
N GLU A 74 12.95 -5.23 -21.52
CA GLU A 74 13.22 -4.32 -20.41
C GLU A 74 12.41 -4.70 -19.17
N PHE A 75 12.97 -4.45 -17.98
CA PHE A 75 12.27 -4.58 -16.71
C PHE A 75 11.69 -3.22 -16.29
N GLU A 76 10.38 -3.05 -16.42
CA GLU A 76 9.69 -1.80 -16.03
C GLU A 76 9.56 -1.69 -14.50
N ILE A 77 10.63 -1.21 -13.85
CA ILE A 77 10.71 -1.10 -12.39
C ILE A 77 9.66 -0.13 -11.81
N ASP A 78 9.37 0.95 -12.51
CA ASP A 78 8.39 1.98 -12.14
C ASP A 78 6.98 1.40 -12.06
N THR A 79 6.58 0.62 -13.07
CA THR A 79 5.32 -0.11 -13.09
C THR A 79 5.23 -1.07 -11.89
N ARG A 80 6.32 -1.80 -11.59
CA ARG A 80 6.38 -2.72 -10.43
C ARG A 80 6.19 -1.99 -9.10
N TYR A 81 6.88 -0.88 -8.90
CA TYR A 81 6.71 -0.06 -7.70
C TYR A 81 5.27 0.48 -7.59
N ALA A 82 4.65 0.95 -8.67
CA ALA A 82 3.28 1.43 -8.63
C ALA A 82 2.29 0.36 -8.14
N PHE A 83 2.42 -0.88 -8.65
CA PHE A 83 1.59 -2.01 -8.20
C PHE A 83 1.81 -2.35 -6.73
N ILE A 84 3.06 -2.48 -6.30
CA ILE A 84 3.39 -2.81 -4.90
C ILE A 84 2.89 -1.70 -3.97
N LEU A 85 2.99 -0.42 -4.36
CA LEU A 85 2.53 0.71 -3.56
C LEU A 85 1.02 0.64 -3.36
N ASN A 86 0.29 0.52 -4.46
CA ASN A 86 -1.16 0.48 -4.46
C ASN A 86 -1.67 -0.69 -3.62
N PHE A 87 -1.12 -1.89 -3.86
CA PHE A 87 -1.48 -3.08 -3.10
C PHE A 87 -1.23 -2.90 -1.60
N THR A 88 -0.07 -2.34 -1.23
CA THR A 88 0.29 -2.05 0.17
C THR A 88 -0.70 -1.07 0.80
N PHE A 89 -1.04 0.01 0.11
CA PHE A 89 -1.99 1.01 0.60
C PHE A 89 -3.38 0.42 0.80
N ILE A 90 -3.89 -0.38 -0.13
CA ILE A 90 -5.22 -1.00 -0.01
C ILE A 90 -5.24 -2.01 1.14
N VAL A 91 -4.24 -2.90 1.23
CA VAL A 91 -4.15 -3.87 2.35
C VAL A 91 -4.06 -3.15 3.69
N LEU A 92 -3.23 -2.11 3.80
CA LEU A 92 -3.15 -1.33 5.03
C LEU A 92 -4.47 -0.62 5.31
N PHE A 93 -5.10 0.01 4.32
CA PHE A 93 -6.34 0.74 4.54
C PHE A 93 -7.47 -0.14 5.10
N TYR A 94 -7.68 -1.33 4.51
CA TYR A 94 -8.79 -2.22 4.89
C TYR A 94 -8.39 -3.32 5.88
N GLY A 95 -7.10 -3.57 6.10
CA GLY A 95 -6.60 -4.74 6.82
C GLY A 95 -7.05 -4.83 8.28
N GLY A 96 -7.31 -3.69 8.94
CA GLY A 96 -7.82 -3.69 10.30
C GLY A 96 -9.22 -4.29 10.42
N GLY A 97 -10.10 -4.02 9.45
CA GLY A 97 -11.45 -4.59 9.39
C GLY A 97 -11.54 -5.90 8.58
N ILE A 98 -10.55 -6.18 7.73
CA ILE A 98 -10.50 -7.39 6.89
C ILE A 98 -9.10 -8.04 7.03
N PRO A 99 -8.81 -8.75 8.14
CA PRO A 99 -7.47 -9.24 8.44
C PRO A 99 -6.90 -10.24 7.42
N VAL A 100 -7.75 -10.93 6.65
CA VAL A 100 -7.30 -11.84 5.58
C VAL A 100 -6.48 -11.12 4.50
N LEU A 101 -6.65 -9.80 4.33
CA LEU A 101 -5.85 -9.01 3.40
C LEU A 101 -4.35 -9.00 3.75
N TYR A 102 -3.97 -9.20 5.01
CA TYR A 102 -2.55 -9.33 5.38
C TYR A 102 -1.93 -10.62 4.83
N LEU A 103 -2.70 -11.72 4.78
CA LEU A 103 -2.28 -12.96 4.12
C LEU A 103 -2.14 -12.76 2.61
N PHE A 104 -3.02 -11.95 2.01
CA PHE A 104 -2.91 -11.59 0.60
C PHE A 104 -1.65 -10.75 0.33
N ALA A 105 -1.28 -9.81 1.20
CA ALA A 105 0.00 -9.09 1.09
C ALA A 105 1.20 -10.02 1.18
N MET A 106 1.21 -10.94 2.14
CA MET A 106 2.27 -11.94 2.26
C MET A 106 2.42 -12.74 0.96
N LEU A 107 1.31 -13.26 0.43
CA LEU A 107 1.30 -14.05 -0.79
C LEU A 107 1.74 -13.21 -2.00
N ASN A 108 1.23 -11.99 -2.13
CA ASN A 108 1.56 -11.06 -3.21
C ASN A 108 3.06 -10.77 -3.25
N PHE A 109 3.66 -10.39 -2.12
CA PHE A 109 5.09 -10.06 -2.07
C PHE A 109 5.96 -11.28 -2.30
N PHE A 110 5.56 -12.45 -1.81
CA PHE A 110 6.28 -13.70 -2.06
C PHE A 110 6.27 -14.07 -3.55
N ILE A 111 5.09 -14.06 -4.18
CA ILE A 111 4.96 -14.37 -5.62
C ILE A 111 5.70 -13.33 -6.46
N THR A 112 5.54 -12.05 -6.15
CA THR A 112 6.23 -10.95 -6.84
C THR A 112 7.74 -11.15 -6.77
N TYR A 113 8.28 -11.44 -5.58
CA TYR A 113 9.71 -11.74 -5.41
C TYR A 113 10.16 -12.92 -6.27
N CYS A 114 9.43 -14.04 -6.25
CA CYS A 114 9.77 -15.23 -7.03
C CYS A 114 9.72 -14.98 -8.53
N VAL A 115 8.65 -14.34 -9.03
CA VAL A 115 8.45 -14.07 -10.45
C VAL A 115 9.47 -13.06 -10.96
N ASP A 116 9.65 -11.93 -10.27
CA ASP A 116 10.59 -10.90 -10.71
C ASP A 116 12.03 -11.42 -10.67
N LYS A 117 12.40 -12.21 -9.65
CA LYS A 117 13.69 -12.89 -9.61
C LYS A 117 13.88 -13.85 -10.79
N LEU A 118 12.85 -14.62 -11.15
CA LEU A 118 12.92 -15.52 -12.31
C LEU A 118 13.11 -14.73 -13.61
N LEU A 119 12.31 -13.68 -13.81
CA LEU A 119 12.34 -12.86 -15.02
C LEU A 119 13.69 -12.17 -15.21
N VAL A 120 14.19 -11.49 -14.16
CA VAL A 120 15.47 -10.76 -14.21
C VAL A 120 16.66 -11.70 -14.43
N VAL A 121 16.64 -12.91 -13.86
CA VAL A 121 17.78 -13.85 -13.98
C VAL A 121 17.78 -14.63 -15.30
N ARG A 122 16.60 -14.87 -15.90
CA ARG A 122 16.47 -15.84 -17.01
C ARG A 122 15.95 -15.28 -18.33
N TYR A 123 15.18 -14.19 -18.32
CA TYR A 123 14.37 -13.78 -19.48
C TYR A 123 14.52 -12.32 -19.89
N LEU A 124 14.89 -11.44 -18.96
CA LEU A 124 15.04 -10.02 -19.20
C LEU A 124 16.49 -9.65 -19.40
N ASP A 125 16.71 -8.54 -20.10
CA ASP A 125 18.04 -7.98 -20.23
C ASP A 125 18.51 -7.44 -18.87
N GLN A 126 19.83 -7.27 -18.76
CA GLN A 126 20.41 -6.68 -17.57
C GLN A 126 19.77 -5.29 -17.37
N PRO A 127 19.05 -5.06 -16.25
CA PRO A 127 18.40 -3.79 -16.03
C PRO A 127 19.45 -2.68 -15.94
N PRO A 128 19.12 -1.46 -16.39
CA PRO A 128 19.97 -0.31 -16.17
C PRO A 128 20.17 -0.10 -14.66
N MET A 129 21.28 0.54 -14.26
CA MET A 129 21.46 0.92 -12.87
C MET A 129 20.39 1.93 -12.47
N TYR A 130 19.40 1.47 -11.72
CA TYR A 130 18.37 2.33 -11.16
C TYR A 130 18.90 3.09 -9.96
N ASP A 131 18.59 4.39 -9.91
CA ASP A 131 18.87 5.23 -8.77
C ASP A 131 17.97 4.85 -7.57
N SER A 132 18.48 5.04 -6.35
CA SER A 132 17.75 4.78 -5.10
C SER A 132 16.57 5.74 -4.89
N ALA A 133 16.52 6.84 -5.66
CA ALA A 133 15.49 7.88 -5.56
C ALA A 133 14.05 7.34 -5.64
N LEU A 134 13.79 6.32 -6.46
CA LEU A 134 12.45 5.71 -6.58
C LEU A 134 12.06 4.97 -5.28
N ALA A 135 12.95 4.14 -4.76
CA ALA A 135 12.75 3.43 -3.50
C ALA A 135 12.61 4.39 -2.30
N ALA A 136 13.41 5.47 -2.30
CA ALA A 136 13.33 6.53 -1.30
C ALA A 136 11.98 7.27 -1.38
N SER A 137 11.46 7.54 -2.59
CA SER A 137 10.17 8.19 -2.78
C SER A 137 9.02 7.30 -2.31
N PHE A 138 9.07 6.00 -2.61
CA PHE A 138 8.11 5.01 -2.11
C PHE A 138 8.10 4.94 -0.58
N SER A 139 9.28 4.88 0.04
CA SER A 139 9.43 4.79 1.50
C SER A 139 8.90 6.03 2.22
N LYS A 140 8.98 7.21 1.59
CA LYS A 140 8.40 8.46 2.13
C LYS A 140 6.86 8.45 2.19
N LEU A 141 6.20 7.61 1.38
CA LEU A 141 4.74 7.49 1.36
C LEU A 141 4.20 6.49 2.39
N LEU A 142 4.99 5.48 2.79
CA LEU A 142 4.56 4.45 3.73
C LEU A 142 4.05 4.99 5.08
N PRO A 143 4.66 6.04 5.69
CA PRO A 143 4.11 6.61 6.92
C PRO A 143 2.66 7.11 6.77
N MET A 144 2.32 7.66 5.61
CA MET A 144 0.95 8.09 5.31
C MET A 144 -0.01 6.89 5.26
N ALA A 145 0.43 5.76 4.69
CA ALA A 145 -0.38 4.54 4.67
C ALA A 145 -0.70 4.03 6.09
N VAL A 146 0.24 4.15 7.03
CA VAL A 146 0.02 3.76 8.43
C VAL A 146 -0.99 4.68 9.13
N ILE A 147 -0.93 6.00 8.89
CA ILE A 147 -1.96 6.93 9.41
C ILE A 147 -3.34 6.54 8.89
N LEU A 148 -3.45 6.29 7.59
CA LEU A 148 -4.70 5.89 6.95
C LEU A 148 -5.20 4.53 7.48
N HIS A 149 -4.29 3.58 7.71
CA HIS A 149 -4.61 2.28 8.31
C HIS A 149 -5.23 2.44 9.70
N ILE A 150 -4.54 3.13 10.62
CA ILE A 150 -5.00 3.28 12.00
C ILE A 150 -6.30 4.09 12.03
N GLY A 151 -6.38 5.16 11.24
CA GLY A 151 -7.58 5.99 11.10
C GLY A 151 -8.78 5.19 10.57
N ASN A 152 -8.63 4.46 9.47
CA ASN A 152 -9.75 3.69 8.94
C ASN A 152 -10.14 2.51 9.84
N THR A 153 -9.16 1.86 10.50
CA THR A 153 -9.42 0.79 11.47
C THR A 153 -10.24 1.30 12.67
N GLY A 154 -9.89 2.47 13.21
CA GLY A 154 -10.67 3.07 14.31
C GLY A 154 -12.07 3.49 13.87
N PHE A 155 -12.23 3.89 12.62
CA PHE A 155 -13.55 4.17 12.08
C PHE A 155 -14.39 2.90 11.93
N MET A 156 -13.84 1.82 11.37
CA MET A 156 -14.51 0.50 11.30
C MET A 156 -14.89 -0.02 12.68
N PHE A 157 -13.96 0.03 13.64
CA PHE A 157 -14.19 -0.49 14.99
C PHE A 157 -15.11 0.40 15.81
N SER A 158 -15.30 1.67 15.43
CA SER A 158 -16.29 2.55 16.09
C SER A 158 -17.72 2.05 15.96
N ASN A 159 -18.02 1.19 14.97
CA ASN A 159 -19.35 0.69 14.73
C ASN A 159 -19.81 -0.23 15.86
N GLY A 160 -20.90 0.19 16.54
CA GLY A 160 -21.46 -0.52 17.69
C GLY A 160 -22.31 -1.73 17.32
N GLU A 161 -22.70 -1.89 16.06
CA GLU A 161 -23.43 -3.06 15.59
C GLU A 161 -22.52 -4.29 15.53
N ILE A 162 -21.29 -4.09 15.03
CA ILE A 162 -20.29 -5.16 14.85
C ILE A 162 -19.47 -5.34 16.14
N LEU A 163 -18.89 -4.26 16.67
CA LEU A 163 -18.09 -4.28 17.90
C LEU A 163 -18.79 -3.47 18.99
N ARG A 164 -19.71 -4.13 19.69
CA ARG A 164 -20.48 -3.54 20.78
C ARG A 164 -19.56 -3.05 21.90
N SER A 165 -19.72 -1.78 22.26
CA SER A 165 -19.05 -1.19 23.43
C SER A 165 -19.89 -0.08 24.02
N ASN A 166 -19.81 0.07 25.34
CA ASN A 166 -20.47 1.16 26.05
C ASN A 166 -19.76 2.49 25.76
N PRO A 167 -20.47 3.62 25.82
CA PRO A 167 -19.83 4.93 25.81
C PRO A 167 -19.03 5.14 27.10
N PHE A 168 -17.95 5.93 27.05
CA PHE A 168 -17.22 6.33 28.27
C PHE A 168 -18.08 7.15 29.22
N ASN A 169 -18.93 8.00 28.63
CA ASN A 169 -19.81 8.91 29.33
C ASN A 169 -21.07 9.10 28.49
N GLU A 170 -22.21 8.66 29.05
CA GLU A 170 -23.51 8.73 28.39
C GLU A 170 -23.93 10.18 28.12
N ASN A 171 -23.66 11.10 29.06
CA ASN A 171 -23.95 12.52 28.91
C ASN A 171 -23.11 13.15 27.80
N LEU A 172 -21.82 12.84 27.72
CA LEU A 172 -20.94 13.34 26.65
C LEU A 172 -21.42 12.84 25.28
N SER A 173 -21.80 11.57 25.20
CA SER A 173 -22.30 10.97 23.95
C SER A 173 -23.62 11.60 23.51
N TYR A 174 -24.52 11.83 24.46
CA TYR A 174 -25.78 12.54 24.22
C TYR A 174 -25.54 13.97 23.73
N LEU A 175 -24.65 14.72 24.37
CA LEU A 175 -24.30 16.10 23.98
C LEU A 175 -23.69 16.15 22.58
N LEU A 176 -22.78 15.23 22.23
CA LEU A 176 -22.17 15.17 20.91
C LEU A 176 -23.19 14.81 19.81
N ASN A 177 -24.16 13.94 20.11
CA ASN A 177 -25.24 13.61 19.18
C ASN A 177 -26.24 14.76 18.98
N GLN A 178 -26.28 15.74 19.88
CA GLN A 178 -27.09 16.95 19.74
C GLN A 178 -26.40 18.06 18.93
N ILE A 179 -25.08 17.95 18.68
CA ILE A 179 -24.39 18.93 17.85
C ILE A 179 -24.95 18.81 16.42
N PRO A 180 -25.60 19.86 15.88
CA PRO A 180 -26.14 19.81 14.54
C PRO A 180 -25.05 19.49 13.52
N THR A 181 -25.27 18.49 12.67
CA THR A 181 -24.34 18.13 11.59
C THR A 181 -24.44 19.08 10.40
N VAL A 182 -24.50 20.40 10.65
CA VAL A 182 -24.58 21.44 9.61
C VAL A 182 -23.33 22.30 9.61
N GLY A 183 -22.75 22.49 8.43
CA GLY A 183 -21.54 23.30 8.21
C GLY A 183 -20.25 22.48 8.03
N PRO A 184 -19.13 23.14 7.69
CA PRO A 184 -17.89 22.47 7.26
C PRO A 184 -17.24 21.57 8.32
N TRP A 185 -17.46 21.88 9.60
CA TRP A 185 -16.84 21.20 10.73
C TRP A 185 -17.66 20.01 11.24
N SER A 186 -18.86 19.76 10.69
CA SER A 186 -19.76 18.71 11.17
C SER A 186 -19.15 17.32 11.05
N TYR A 187 -18.53 17.01 9.91
CA TYR A 187 -17.87 15.72 9.67
C TYR A 187 -16.68 15.49 10.60
N LEU A 188 -15.91 16.54 10.90
CA LEU A 188 -14.78 16.45 11.83
C LEU A 188 -15.24 16.23 13.27
N ASN A 189 -16.29 16.92 13.71
CA ASN A 189 -16.86 16.73 15.05
C ASN A 189 -17.50 15.34 15.19
N TRP A 190 -18.22 14.89 14.17
CA TRP A 190 -18.83 13.56 14.13
C TRP A 190 -17.75 12.46 14.16
N PHE A 191 -16.71 12.60 13.33
CA PHE A 191 -15.57 11.68 13.30
C PHE A 191 -14.83 11.69 14.64
N ALA A 192 -14.52 12.85 15.21
CA ALA A 192 -13.88 12.94 16.52
C ALA A 192 -14.74 12.31 17.63
N GLY A 193 -16.06 12.52 17.59
CA GLY A 193 -17.02 11.88 18.49
C GLY A 193 -16.92 10.35 18.43
N ARG A 194 -16.78 9.75 17.24
CA ARG A 194 -16.62 8.29 17.09
C ARG A 194 -15.36 7.74 17.77
N PHE A 195 -14.26 8.48 17.74
CA PHE A 195 -12.98 8.05 18.33
C PHE A 195 -12.89 8.30 19.83
N LEU A 196 -13.60 9.32 20.33
CA LEU A 196 -13.47 9.81 21.71
C LEU A 196 -14.61 9.37 22.63
N THR A 197 -15.68 8.76 22.12
CA THR A 197 -16.86 8.41 22.95
C THR A 197 -16.95 6.95 23.36
N ARG A 198 -16.21 6.03 22.73
CA ARG A 198 -16.40 4.58 22.90
C ARG A 198 -15.15 3.82 23.33
N TRP A 199 -15.35 2.86 24.24
CA TRP A 199 -14.27 2.03 24.81
C TRP A 199 -13.50 1.19 23.78
N ASN A 200 -14.17 0.69 22.74
CA ASN A 200 -13.52 -0.11 21.70
C ASN A 200 -12.44 0.65 20.91
N ASN A 201 -12.52 1.98 20.88
CA ASN A 201 -11.60 2.82 20.11
C ASN A 201 -10.42 3.39 20.90
N VAL A 202 -10.38 3.25 22.23
CA VAL A 202 -9.28 3.83 23.06
C VAL A 202 -7.91 3.43 22.53
N LEU A 203 -7.71 2.13 22.32
CA LEU A 203 -6.40 1.60 21.95
C LEU A 203 -5.96 2.10 20.58
N ILE A 204 -6.89 2.21 19.64
CA ILE A 204 -6.59 2.70 18.29
C ILE A 204 -6.30 4.19 18.32
N THR A 205 -7.11 4.98 19.03
CA THR A 205 -6.89 6.42 19.20
C THR A 205 -5.54 6.68 19.89
N PHE A 206 -5.21 5.93 20.94
CA PHE A 206 -3.92 6.00 21.61
C PHE A 206 -2.78 5.68 20.65
N THR A 207 -2.90 4.60 19.88
CA THR A 207 -1.89 4.19 18.89
C THR A 207 -1.69 5.27 17.82
N LEU A 208 -2.77 5.89 17.34
CA LEU A 208 -2.71 6.98 16.37
C LEU A 208 -1.98 8.20 16.94
N ILE A 209 -2.30 8.60 18.17
CA ILE A 209 -1.66 9.75 18.83
C ILE A 209 -0.16 9.47 19.04
N VAL A 210 0.19 8.29 19.56
CA VAL A 210 1.59 7.89 19.75
C VAL A 210 2.34 7.89 18.42
N TYR A 211 1.73 7.36 17.36
CA TYR A 211 2.31 7.33 16.03
C TYR A 211 2.53 8.74 15.46
N ILE A 212 1.56 9.65 15.61
CA ILE A 212 1.70 11.06 15.18
C ILE A 212 2.81 11.76 15.97
N ILE A 213 2.87 11.58 17.30
CA ILE A 213 3.93 12.14 18.14
C ILE A 213 5.29 11.60 17.68
N MET A 214 5.40 10.30 17.43
CA MET A 214 6.62 9.68 16.92
C MET A 214 7.04 10.28 15.58
N LEU A 215 6.11 10.52 14.65
CA LEU A 215 6.40 11.16 13.36
C LEU A 215 6.84 12.61 13.51
N LEU A 216 6.18 13.39 14.38
CA LEU A 216 6.57 14.77 14.66
C LEU A 216 7.96 14.82 15.29
N PHE A 217 8.22 13.96 16.27
CA PHE A 217 9.51 13.84 16.94
C PHE A 217 10.60 13.44 15.94
N TYR A 218 10.38 12.42 15.12
CA TYR A 218 11.28 12.02 14.03
C TYR A 218 11.58 13.19 13.08
N ASN A 219 10.55 13.95 12.70
CA ASN A 219 10.69 15.12 11.84
C ASN A 219 11.45 16.29 12.48
N GLN A 220 11.52 16.37 13.81
CA GLN A 220 12.39 17.33 14.50
C GLN A 220 13.80 16.78 14.67
N LEU A 221 13.96 15.50 15.06
CA LEU A 221 15.26 14.85 15.21
C LEU A 221 16.09 14.90 13.94
N LYS A 222 15.46 14.68 12.77
CA LYS A 222 16.17 14.72 11.49
C LYS A 222 16.78 16.09 11.15
N LYS A 223 16.32 17.18 11.80
CA LYS A 223 16.89 18.54 11.61
C LYS A 223 18.13 18.79 12.46
N LEU A 224 18.42 17.92 13.44
CA LEU A 224 19.54 18.11 14.37
C LEU A 224 20.80 17.47 13.79
N ALA A 225 21.77 18.29 13.38
CA ALA A 225 23.05 17.83 12.82
C ALA A 225 23.80 16.85 13.75
N TYR A 226 23.70 17.03 15.07
CA TYR A 226 24.28 16.10 16.04
C TYR A 226 23.70 14.68 15.91
N VAL A 227 22.38 14.56 15.73
CA VAL A 227 21.70 13.27 15.57
C VAL A 227 22.10 12.62 14.26
N GLN A 228 22.20 13.41 13.19
CA GLN A 228 22.68 12.94 11.88
C GLN A 228 24.09 12.36 11.98
N ASN A 229 25.02 13.10 12.60
CA ASN A 229 26.40 12.65 12.81
C ASN A 229 26.50 11.41 13.71
N LEU A 230 25.66 11.32 14.74
CA LEU A 230 25.58 10.15 15.62
C LEU A 230 25.06 8.91 14.85
N LEU A 231 24.00 9.06 14.05
CA LEU A 231 23.46 7.97 13.22
C LEU A 231 24.51 7.46 12.23
N VAL A 232 25.28 8.36 11.62
CA VAL A 232 26.40 8.00 10.73
C VAL A 232 27.50 7.28 11.51
N ALA A 233 27.89 7.77 12.70
CA ALA A 233 28.89 7.14 13.56
C ALA A 233 28.49 5.73 14.04
N LEU A 234 27.18 5.50 14.23
CA LEU A 234 26.60 4.20 14.59
C LEU A 234 26.37 3.28 13.37
N GLY A 235 26.72 3.71 12.15
CA GLY A 235 26.52 2.92 10.93
C GLY A 235 25.08 2.90 10.41
N LEU A 236 24.18 3.69 10.98
CA LEU A 236 22.75 3.77 10.62
C LEU A 236 22.50 4.84 9.55
N LYS A 237 23.32 4.85 8.50
CA LYS A 237 23.27 5.87 7.43
C LYS A 237 21.91 5.94 6.71
N PHE A 238 21.17 4.83 6.66
CA PHE A 238 19.83 4.78 6.05
C PHE A 238 18.76 5.60 6.80
N LEU A 239 19.01 5.93 8.07
CA LEU A 239 18.15 6.82 8.88
C LEU A 239 18.62 8.28 8.83
N ALA A 240 19.81 8.54 8.27
CA ALA A 240 20.38 9.87 8.15
C ALA A 240 19.89 10.54 6.86
N THR A 241 19.65 11.86 6.92
CA THR A 241 19.20 12.62 5.74
C THR A 241 20.39 12.87 4.81
N GLU A 242 20.29 12.45 3.54
CA GLU A 242 21.40 12.53 2.56
C GLU A 242 21.96 13.93 2.31
N SER A 243 21.26 15.00 2.71
CA SER A 243 21.60 16.39 2.37
C SER A 243 22.84 16.97 3.05
N GLU A 244 23.49 16.26 3.99
CA GLU A 244 24.70 16.74 4.67
C GLU A 244 25.95 15.87 4.43
N ILE A 245 25.85 14.79 3.65
CA ILE A 245 26.95 13.84 3.46
C ILE A 245 27.99 14.36 2.42
N THR A 246 27.71 15.45 1.70
CA THR A 246 28.61 16.00 0.66
C THR A 246 29.38 17.27 1.05
N LEU A 247 29.57 17.57 2.33
CA LEU A 247 30.49 18.63 2.76
C LEU A 247 31.36 18.19 3.95
N ARG A 248 32.32 17.31 3.69
CA ARG A 248 33.70 17.36 4.23
C ARG A 248 34.54 16.19 3.74
#